data_AF-A0A517ZQY7-F1
#
_entry.id   AF-A0A517ZQY7-F1
#
_cell.length_a   1.000
_cell.length_b   1.000
_cell.length_c   1.000
_cell.angle_alpha   90.00
_cell.angle_beta   90.00
_cell.angle_gamma   90.00
#
_symmetry.space_group_name_H-M   'P 1'
#
loop_
_entity.id
_entity.type
_entity.pdbx_description
1 polymer ?
#
loop_
_entity_poly.entity_id
_entity_poly.type
_entity_poly.pdbx_seq_one_letter_code
_entity_poly.pdbx_strand_id
1 'polypeptide(L)'
;MSENQSNANEWQACPQGEVGQLVVGLRGKRRTRRSMVIGGTASAVIVLLLVGNFAINKMQSPEIAALKCHDVESMADNYVAGKLAPAETEHVRLHLENCRRCREKIAELQKLKANGDVAQRRTRLLKQHESQAFAAL
;
A
#
# COMPACT_ATOMS: atom_id res chain seq x y z
N MET A 1 -28.40 71.06 46.08
CA MET A 1 -27.06 71.56 45.69
C MET A 1 -26.21 70.34 45.41
N SER A 2 -26.03 70.03 44.12
CA SER A 2 -25.39 68.82 43.61
C SER A 2 -24.23 69.26 42.73
N GLU A 3 -23.02 69.21 43.28
CA GLU A 3 -21.83 69.82 42.70
C GLU A 3 -20.72 68.77 42.66
N ASN A 4 -20.79 67.81 41.71
CA ASN A 4 -19.64 66.93 41.41
C ASN A 4 -19.79 66.15 40.07
N GLN A 5 -19.91 66.83 38.93
CA GLN A 5 -19.87 66.18 37.60
C GLN A 5 -18.88 66.82 36.61
N SER A 6 -18.06 67.79 37.03
CA SER A 6 -17.14 68.50 36.12
C SER A 6 -15.79 67.82 35.87
N ASN A 7 -15.46 66.73 36.59
CA ASN A 7 -14.15 66.06 36.46
C ASN A 7 -14.17 64.80 35.58
N ALA A 8 -15.31 64.46 34.94
CA ALA A 8 -15.43 63.25 34.13
C ALA A 8 -14.79 63.35 32.71
N ASN A 9 -14.25 64.52 32.34
CA ASN A 9 -13.71 64.79 31.00
C ASN A 9 -12.23 65.19 31.00
N GLU A 10 -11.53 65.09 32.13
CA GLU A 10 -10.08 65.35 32.14
C GLU A 10 -9.36 64.12 31.59
N TRP A 11 -9.17 64.14 30.26
CA TRP A 11 -8.35 63.16 29.55
C TRP A 11 -6.93 63.18 30.12
N GLN A 12 -6.63 62.24 31.00
CA GLN A 12 -5.29 62.07 31.53
C GLN A 12 -4.38 61.48 30.45
N ALA A 13 -3.18 62.04 30.34
CA ALA A 13 -2.16 61.53 29.44
C ALA A 13 -1.84 60.08 29.84
N CYS A 14 -2.03 59.15 28.90
CA CYS A 14 -1.75 57.74 29.13
C CYS A 14 -0.27 57.57 29.52
N PRO A 15 0.03 56.89 30.65
CA PRO A 15 1.40 56.67 31.07
C PRO A 15 2.15 55.87 29.99
N GLN A 16 3.37 56.31 29.68
CA GLN A 16 4.17 55.69 28.62
C GLN A 16 4.40 54.20 28.94
N GLY A 17 3.97 53.33 28.02
CA GLY A 17 4.24 51.89 28.06
C GLY A 17 3.02 50.99 28.29
N GLU A 18 1.88 51.51 28.74
CA GLU A 18 0.71 50.68 29.07
C GLU A 18 0.06 50.04 27.83
N VAL A 19 -0.11 50.81 26.76
CA VAL A 19 -0.57 50.30 25.45
C VAL A 19 0.42 49.26 24.88
N GLY A 20 1.72 49.47 25.12
CA GLY A 20 2.77 48.54 24.70
C GLY A 20 2.66 47.18 25.37
N GLN A 21 2.42 47.15 26.68
CA GLN A 21 2.22 45.91 27.43
C GLN A 21 0.97 45.15 26.96
N LEU A 22 -0.12 45.85 26.66
CA LEU A 22 -1.34 45.23 26.13
C LEU A 22 -1.09 44.57 24.76
N VAL A 23 -0.38 45.26 23.86
CA VAL A 23 -0.06 44.73 22.52
C VAL A 23 0.90 43.54 22.59
N VAL A 24 1.88 43.56 23.50
CA VAL A 24 2.82 42.44 23.72
C VAL A 24 2.07 41.21 24.26
N GLY A 25 1.16 41.39 25.22
CA GLY A 25 0.32 40.30 25.75
C GLY A 25 -0.57 39.67 24.67
N LEU A 26 -1.19 40.50 23.83
CA LEU A 26 -2.04 40.02 22.73
C LEU A 26 -1.25 39.32 21.63
N ARG A 27 -0.03 39.78 21.30
CA ARG A 27 0.86 39.09 20.34
C ARG A 27 1.34 37.73 20.86
N GLY A 28 1.68 37.63 22.15
CA GLY A 28 2.09 36.37 22.77
C GLY A 28 0.99 35.30 22.70
N LYS A 29 -0.25 35.68 23.02
CA LYS A 29 -1.41 34.78 23.01
C LYS A 29 -1.82 34.32 21.60
N ARG A 30 -1.54 35.12 20.57
CA ARG A 30 -1.80 34.76 19.16
C ARG A 30 -0.75 33.78 18.61
N ARG A 31 0.49 33.86 19.08
CA ARG A 31 1.59 32.96 18.67
C ARG A 31 1.37 31.53 19.20
N THR A 32 0.94 31.39 20.45
CA THR A 32 0.66 30.07 21.06
C THR A 32 -0.56 29.38 20.44
N ARG A 33 -1.60 30.13 20.05
CA ARG A 33 -2.75 29.57 19.32
C ARG A 33 -2.41 29.08 17.92
N ARG A 34 -1.54 29.78 17.18
CA ARG A 34 -1.12 29.35 15.83
C ARG A 34 -0.25 28.09 15.86
N SER A 35 0.62 27.93 16.86
CA SER A 35 1.43 26.72 16.99
C SER A 35 0.61 25.47 17.35
N MET A 36 -0.49 25.62 18.12
CA MET A 36 -1.37 24.49 18.44
C MET A 36 -2.18 23.98 17.24
N VAL A 37 -2.67 24.88 16.37
CA VAL A 37 -3.49 24.50 15.21
C VAL A 37 -2.66 23.76 14.14
N ILE A 38 -1.40 24.13 13.96
CA ILE A 38 -0.52 23.51 12.94
C ILE A 38 0.09 22.19 13.45
N GLY A 39 0.32 22.04 14.76
CA GLY A 39 0.86 20.80 15.33
C GLY A 39 -0.14 19.64 15.44
N GLY A 40 -1.44 19.94 15.59
CA GLY A 40 -2.46 18.91 15.84
C GLY A 40 -2.76 17.99 14.65
N THR A 41 -2.81 18.53 13.43
CA THR A 41 -3.28 17.79 12.25
C THR A 41 -2.28 16.76 11.71
N ALA A 42 -0.98 17.03 11.81
CA ALA A 42 0.06 16.12 11.32
C ALA A 42 0.08 14.79 12.12
N SER A 43 -0.19 14.85 13.43
CA SER A 43 -0.18 13.66 14.28
C SER A 43 -1.32 12.68 13.97
N ALA A 44 -2.52 13.19 13.68
CA ALA A 44 -3.69 12.37 13.39
C ALA A 44 -3.53 11.58 12.07
N VAL A 45 -2.91 12.17 11.05
CA VAL A 45 -2.65 11.50 9.78
C VAL A 45 -1.66 10.35 9.96
N ILE A 46 -0.59 10.55 10.72
CA ILE A 46 0.40 9.49 10.98
C ILE A 46 -0.24 8.33 11.75
N VAL A 47 -1.06 8.61 12.77
CA VAL A 47 -1.77 7.56 13.52
C VAL A 47 -2.75 6.80 12.62
N LEU A 48 -3.51 7.49 11.76
CA LEU A 48 -4.42 6.83 10.81
C LEU A 48 -3.68 5.97 9.80
N LEU A 49 -2.54 6.41 9.27
CA LEU A 49 -1.71 5.63 8.36
C LEU A 49 -1.13 4.39 9.05
N LEU A 50 -0.63 4.52 10.28
CA LEU A 50 -0.07 3.40 11.03
C LEU A 50 -1.14 2.36 11.42
N VAL A 51 -2.28 2.79 11.95
CA VAL A 51 -3.37 1.89 12.36
C VAL A 51 -4.04 1.25 11.14
N GLY A 52 -4.26 2.02 10.08
CA GLY A 52 -4.82 1.52 8.82
C GLY A 52 -3.93 0.45 8.18
N ASN A 53 -2.63 0.72 8.07
CA ASN A 53 -1.68 -0.25 7.50
C ASN A 53 -1.56 -1.51 8.37
N PHE A 54 -1.58 -1.36 9.70
CA PHE A 54 -1.54 -2.50 10.63
C PHE A 54 -2.79 -3.38 10.53
N ALA A 55 -3.99 -2.79 10.42
CA ALA A 55 -5.24 -3.55 10.28
C ALA A 55 -5.29 -4.35 8.96
N ILE A 56 -4.77 -3.79 7.87
CA ILE A 56 -4.67 -4.46 6.56
C ILE A 56 -3.66 -5.62 6.62
N ASN A 57 -2.48 -5.40 7.23
CA ASN A 57 -1.49 -6.46 7.40
C ASN A 57 -1.95 -7.57 8.34
N LYS A 58 -2.77 -7.29 9.36
CA LYS A 58 -3.25 -8.32 10.29
C LYS A 58 -4.31 -9.25 9.70
N MET A 59 -4.97 -8.87 8.61
CA MET A 59 -5.88 -9.76 7.87
C MET A 59 -5.15 -10.74 6.94
N GLN A 60 -3.86 -10.53 6.66
CA GLN A 60 -3.01 -11.58 6.10
C GLN A 60 -2.63 -12.54 7.22
N SER A 61 -3.43 -13.60 7.39
CA SER A 61 -3.19 -14.66 8.37
C SER A 61 -1.73 -15.13 8.35
N PRO A 62 -1.04 -15.15 9.49
CA PRO A 62 0.36 -15.62 9.58
C PRO A 62 0.53 -17.12 9.29
N GLU A 63 -0.55 -17.87 9.05
CA GLU A 63 -0.48 -19.27 8.57
C GLU A 63 -0.04 -19.40 7.10
N ILE A 64 0.01 -18.30 6.33
CA ILE A 64 0.48 -18.33 4.94
C ILE A 64 2.02 -18.49 4.86
N ALA A 65 2.74 -18.31 5.98
CA ALA A 65 4.19 -18.09 5.96
C ALA A 65 5.10 -19.33 6.04
N ALA A 66 4.61 -20.55 5.82
CA ALA A 66 5.51 -21.70 5.78
C ALA A 66 5.04 -22.86 4.88
N LEU A 67 4.65 -22.58 3.63
CA LEU A 67 4.68 -23.67 2.64
C LEU A 67 6.10 -24.22 2.56
N LYS A 68 6.26 -25.52 2.80
CA LYS A 68 7.55 -26.17 2.65
C LYS A 68 7.87 -26.27 1.17
N CYS A 69 9.16 -26.28 0.84
CA CYS A 69 9.61 -26.45 -0.54
C CYS A 69 9.04 -27.74 -1.18
N HIS A 70 8.87 -28.80 -0.38
CA HIS A 70 8.29 -30.06 -0.82
C HIS A 70 6.82 -29.92 -1.28
N ASP A 71 6.02 -29.14 -0.54
CA ASP A 71 4.62 -28.92 -0.88
C ASP A 71 4.52 -28.16 -2.21
N VAL A 72 5.36 -27.13 -2.38
CA VAL A 72 5.44 -26.36 -3.63
C VAL A 72 5.88 -27.24 -4.80
N GLU A 73 6.82 -28.16 -4.57
CA GLU A 73 7.27 -29.12 -5.60
C GLU A 73 6.14 -30.05 -6.01
N SER A 74 5.33 -30.55 -5.07
CA SER A 74 4.15 -31.38 -5.37
C SER A 74 3.07 -30.63 -6.17
N MET A 75 2.99 -29.31 -6.02
CA MET A 75 2.04 -28.44 -6.72
C MET A 75 2.59 -27.85 -8.02
N ALA A 76 3.88 -28.03 -8.32
CA ALA A 76 4.56 -27.32 -9.40
C ALA A 76 3.96 -27.61 -10.78
N ASP A 77 3.63 -28.87 -11.08
CA ASP A 77 3.04 -29.27 -12.36
C ASP A 77 1.65 -28.64 -12.56
N ASN A 78 0.82 -28.65 -11.51
CA ASN A 78 -0.49 -28.05 -11.56
C ASN A 78 -0.40 -26.51 -11.65
N TYR A 79 0.61 -25.90 -11.04
CA TYR A 79 0.85 -24.46 -11.10
C TYR A 79 1.22 -24.04 -12.53
N VAL A 80 2.17 -24.74 -13.17
CA VAL A 80 2.55 -24.53 -14.58
C VAL A 80 1.41 -24.89 -15.54
N ALA A 81 0.52 -25.80 -15.14
CA ALA A 81 -0.71 -26.12 -15.87
C ALA A 81 -1.80 -25.05 -15.73
N GLY A 82 -1.69 -24.11 -14.78
CA GLY A 82 -2.75 -23.14 -14.46
C GLY A 82 -4.00 -23.80 -13.86
N LYS A 83 -3.83 -24.92 -13.16
CA LYS A 83 -4.93 -25.72 -12.58
C LYS A 83 -5.11 -25.52 -11.07
N LEU A 84 -4.22 -24.78 -10.40
CA LEU A 84 -4.37 -24.48 -8.97
C LEU A 84 -5.57 -23.58 -8.71
N ALA A 85 -6.15 -23.70 -7.52
CA ALA A 85 -7.10 -22.71 -7.05
C ALA A 85 -6.41 -21.33 -6.90
N PRO A 86 -7.17 -20.21 -7.00
CA PRO A 86 -6.58 -18.87 -6.85
C PRO A 86 -5.84 -18.66 -5.53
N ALA A 87 -6.36 -19.21 -4.43
CA ALA A 87 -5.73 -19.12 -3.11
C ALA A 87 -4.37 -19.86 -3.06
N GLU A 88 -4.30 -21.07 -3.58
CA GLU A 88 -3.07 -21.87 -3.63
C GLU A 88 -2.04 -21.24 -4.58
N THR A 89 -2.50 -20.66 -5.68
CA THR A 89 -1.66 -19.94 -6.64
C THR A 89 -0.93 -18.79 -5.96
N GLU A 90 -1.63 -18.02 -5.11
CA GLU A 90 -1.04 -16.93 -4.35
C GLU A 90 -0.03 -17.42 -3.32
N HIS A 91 -0.31 -18.54 -2.65
CA HIS A 91 0.62 -19.16 -1.70
C HIS A 91 1.92 -19.60 -2.38
N VAL A 92 1.82 -20.26 -3.53
CA VAL A 92 2.99 -20.63 -4.34
C VAL A 92 3.73 -19.37 -4.81
N ARG A 93 3.02 -18.34 -5.27
CA ARG A 93 3.61 -17.06 -5.72
C ARG A 93 4.45 -16.42 -4.61
N LEU A 94 3.89 -16.30 -3.40
CA LEU A 94 4.59 -15.75 -2.23
C LEU A 94 5.83 -16.58 -1.84
N HIS A 95 5.76 -17.92 -1.95
CA HIS A 95 6.93 -18.77 -1.72
C HIS A 95 8.03 -18.54 -2.77
N LEU A 96 7.65 -18.37 -4.04
CA LEU A 96 8.59 -18.12 -5.14
C LEU A 96 9.29 -16.76 -5.04
N GLU A 97 8.68 -15.76 -4.41
CA GLU A 97 9.37 -14.48 -4.13
C GLU A 97 10.59 -14.69 -3.23
N ASN A 98 10.52 -15.64 -2.30
CA ASN A 98 11.52 -15.86 -1.26
C ASN A 98 12.44 -17.07 -1.52
N CYS A 99 12.02 -18.05 -2.34
CA CYS A 99 12.78 -19.28 -2.58
C CYS A 99 13.36 -19.37 -4.00
N ARG A 100 14.67 -19.15 -4.14
CA ARG A 100 15.38 -19.24 -5.43
C ARG A 100 15.29 -20.64 -6.06
N ARG A 101 15.42 -21.70 -5.27
CA ARG A 101 15.42 -23.09 -5.75
C ARG A 101 14.09 -23.45 -6.43
N CYS A 102 12.98 -23.12 -5.80
CA CYS A 102 11.65 -23.39 -6.36
C CYS A 102 11.40 -22.56 -7.63
N ARG A 103 11.89 -21.31 -7.69
CA ARG A 103 11.82 -20.49 -8.92
C ARG A 103 12.51 -21.15 -10.10
N GLU A 104 13.75 -21.60 -9.91
CA GLU A 104 14.54 -22.24 -10.97
C GLU A 104 13.84 -23.51 -11.46
N LYS A 105 13.28 -24.31 -10.55
CA LYS A 105 12.55 -25.53 -10.88
C LYS A 105 11.28 -25.26 -11.70
N ILE A 106 10.47 -24.29 -11.29
CA ILE A 106 9.25 -23.92 -12.04
C ILE A 106 9.61 -23.36 -13.43
N ALA A 107 10.68 -22.56 -13.53
CA ALA A 107 11.15 -22.06 -14.81
C ALA A 107 11.60 -23.19 -15.75
N GLU A 108 12.24 -24.24 -15.23
CA GLU A 108 12.59 -25.45 -16.00
C GLU A 108 11.34 -26.17 -16.52
N LEU A 109 10.34 -26.40 -15.67
CA LEU A 109 9.07 -27.03 -16.05
C LEU A 109 8.31 -26.23 -17.11
N GLN A 110 8.31 -24.89 -17.00
CA GLN A 110 7.70 -24.02 -18.00
C GLN A 110 8.38 -24.14 -19.37
N LYS A 111 9.72 -24.24 -19.42
CA LYS A 111 10.46 -24.45 -20.67
C LYS A 111 10.14 -25.80 -21.30
N LEU A 112 10.09 -26.87 -20.49
CA LEU A 112 9.73 -28.20 -20.98
C LEU A 112 8.33 -28.22 -21.59
N LYS A 113 7.36 -27.58 -20.93
CA LYS A 113 5.98 -27.45 -21.46
C LYS A 113 5.93 -26.65 -22.75
N ALA A 114 6.61 -25.50 -22.81
CA ALA A 114 6.66 -24.67 -24.02
C ALA A 114 7.24 -25.45 -25.22
N ASN A 115 8.29 -26.24 -25.01
CA ASN A 115 8.89 -27.08 -26.05
C ASN A 115 7.94 -28.20 -26.50
N GLY A 116 7.24 -28.85 -25.55
CA GLY A 116 6.24 -29.87 -25.85
C GLY A 116 5.07 -29.34 -26.70
N ASP A 117 4.57 -28.15 -26.34
CA ASP A 117 3.48 -27.49 -27.07
C ASP A 117 3.89 -27.15 -28.51
N VAL A 118 5.13 -26.71 -28.74
CA VAL A 118 5.65 -26.43 -30.08
C VAL A 118 5.76 -27.71 -30.92
N ALA A 119 6.30 -28.79 -30.34
CA ALA A 119 6.38 -30.08 -31.03
C ALA A 119 4.99 -30.60 -31.41
N GLN A 120 4.00 -30.47 -30.51
CA GLN A 120 2.63 -30.90 -30.77
C GLN A 120 1.92 -30.05 -31.82
N ARG A 121 2.16 -28.73 -31.88
CA ARG A 121 1.61 -27.88 -32.96
C ARG A 121 2.18 -28.27 -34.31
N ARG A 122 3.48 -28.55 -34.39
CA ARG A 122 4.15 -28.95 -35.64
C ARG A 122 3.55 -30.24 -36.20
N THR A 123 3.35 -31.26 -35.36
CA THR A 123 2.75 -32.53 -35.81
C THR A 123 1.31 -32.37 -36.27
N ARG A 124 0.51 -31.51 -35.61
CA ARG A 124 -0.86 -31.19 -36.05
C ARG A 124 -0.88 -30.53 -37.43
N LEU A 125 0.04 -29.59 -37.70
CA LEU A 125 0.13 -28.92 -39.00
C LEU A 125 0.50 -29.88 -40.13
N LEU A 126 1.45 -30.78 -39.91
CA LEU A 126 1.82 -31.80 -40.91
C LEU A 126 0.63 -32.71 -41.23
N LYS A 127 -0.07 -33.20 -40.20
CA LYS A 127 -1.26 -34.04 -40.37
C LYS A 127 -2.39 -33.33 -41.11
N GLN A 128 -2.55 -32.02 -40.89
CA GLN A 128 -3.53 -31.21 -41.59
C GLN A 128 -3.19 -31.09 -43.09
N HIS A 129 -1.92 -30.86 -43.43
CA HIS A 129 -1.49 -30.78 -44.83
C HIS A 129 -1.68 -32.10 -45.59
N GLU A 130 -1.38 -33.23 -44.94
CA GLU A 130 -1.65 -34.56 -45.50
C GLU A 130 -3.15 -34.76 -45.78
N SER A 131 -4.01 -34.41 -44.80
CA SER A 131 -5.46 -34.56 -44.97
C SER A 131 -6.04 -33.71 -46.11
N GLN A 132 -5.44 -32.54 -46.40
CA GLN A 132 -5.84 -31.69 -47.52
C GLN A 132 -5.38 -32.25 -48.87
N ALA A 133 -4.18 -32.85 -48.93
CA ALA A 133 -3.66 -33.47 -50.15
C ALA A 133 -4.53 -34.66 -50.61
N PHE A 134 -5.04 -35.47 -49.66
CA PHE A 134 -5.94 -36.59 -50.00
C PHE A 134 -7.34 -36.13 -50.41
N ALA A 135 -7.84 -35.01 -49.90
CA ALA A 135 -9.17 -34.50 -50.25
C ALA A 135 -9.25 -33.84 -51.63
N ALA A 136 -8.11 -33.57 -52.28
CA ALA A 136 -8.03 -32.93 -53.60
C ALA A 136 -7.89 -33.94 -54.77
N LEU A 137 -7.91 -35.24 -54.47
CA LEU A 137 -7.91 -36.34 -55.44
C LEU A 137 -9.32 -36.91 -55.61
#